data_AF-A0AAP0F631-F1
#
_entry.id   AF-A0AAP0F631-F1
#
_cell.length_a   1.000
_cell.length_b   1.000
_cell.length_c   1.000
_cell.angle_alpha   90.00
_cell.angle_beta   90.00
_cell.angle_gamma   90.00
#
_symmetry.space_group_name_H-M   'P 1'
#
loop_
_entity.id
_entity.type
_entity.pdbx_description
1 polymer ?
#
loop_
_entity_poly.entity_id
_entity_poly.type
_entity_poly.pdbx_seq_one_letter_code
_entity_poly.pdbx_strand_id
1 'polypeptide(L)'
;MWKFRNNKVWKKRDVPIRKVVDDGLYWLECWKIARKPHDQNPSSRNGNHERVSWAPPPEGALKCNVDAAVFSNEHIIDMGACLRDSQGAFIKGMSKSMVGMCNPTEAEAIAFREALSWVHQQCQTKVIFELDAR
;
A
#
# COMPACT_ATOMS: atom_id res chain seq x y z
N MET A 1 9.25 8.85 1.13
CA MET A 1 9.49 8.79 2.60
C MET A 1 9.08 7.48 3.27
N TRP A 2 7.86 6.96 3.04
CA TRP A 2 7.38 5.70 3.65
C TRP A 2 8.31 4.50 3.41
N LYS A 3 8.75 4.27 2.16
CA LYS A 3 9.74 3.24 1.77
C LYS A 3 11.02 3.29 2.62
N PHE A 4 11.60 4.47 2.81
CA PHE A 4 12.84 4.64 3.56
C PHE A 4 12.68 4.44 5.06
N ARG A 5 11.57 4.94 5.61
CA ARG A 5 11.23 4.72 7.02
C ARG A 5 11.01 3.23 7.30
N ASN A 6 10.35 2.52 6.38
CA ASN A 6 10.15 1.07 6.49
C ASN A 6 11.47 0.29 6.37
N ASN A 7 12.34 0.66 5.43
CA ASN A 7 13.65 0.04 5.29
C ASN A 7 14.52 0.20 6.54
N LYS A 8 14.46 1.37 7.19
CA LYS A 8 15.19 1.61 8.44
C LYS A 8 14.61 0.84 9.62
N VAL A 9 13.30 0.93 9.83
CA VAL A 9 12.63 0.33 11.00
C VAL A 9 12.55 -1.20 10.90
N TRP A 10 12.24 -1.74 9.72
CA TRP A 10 11.91 -3.16 9.56
C TRP A 10 13.02 -3.97 8.88
N LYS A 11 13.78 -3.36 7.95
CA LYS A 11 14.86 -4.05 7.23
C LYS A 11 16.26 -3.76 7.79
N LYS A 12 16.36 -2.91 8.84
CA LYS A 12 17.62 -2.41 9.43
C LYS A 12 18.60 -1.88 8.37
N ARG A 13 18.06 -1.35 7.27
CA ARG A 13 18.86 -0.77 6.19
C ARG A 13 18.91 0.73 6.38
N ASP A 14 20.10 1.25 6.66
CA ASP A 14 20.33 2.69 6.61
C ASP A 14 20.53 3.13 5.16
N VAL A 15 19.81 4.20 4.80
CA VAL A 15 19.88 4.81 3.48
C VAL A 15 20.44 6.23 3.64
N PRO A 16 21.44 6.64 2.83
CA PRO A 16 21.97 7.98 2.88
C PRO A 16 20.86 9.02 2.69
N ILE A 17 20.88 10.09 3.50
CA ILE A 17 19.86 11.15 3.49
C ILE A 17 19.69 11.74 2.08
N ARG A 18 20.77 11.92 1.32
CA ARG A 18 20.72 12.38 -0.08
C ARG A 18 19.77 11.53 -0.93
N LYS A 19 19.90 10.20 -0.87
CA LYS A 19 19.04 9.28 -1.62
C LYS A 19 17.57 9.36 -1.18
N VAL A 20 17.31 9.65 0.10
CA VAL A 20 15.95 9.87 0.60
C VAL A 20 15.32 11.13 0.00
N VAL A 21 16.11 12.20 -0.13
CA VAL A 21 15.69 13.47 -0.73
C VAL A 21 15.50 13.32 -2.23
N ASP A 22 16.46 12.71 -2.93
CA ASP A 22 16.44 12.53 -4.39
C ASP A 22 15.21 11.71 -4.83
N ASP A 23 14.99 10.55 -4.20
CA ASP A 23 13.78 9.74 -4.47
C ASP A 23 12.52 10.53 -4.09
N GLY A 24 12.55 11.31 -3.00
CA GLY A 24 11.42 12.15 -2.57
C GLY A 24 11.02 13.19 -3.62
N LEU A 25 12.00 13.86 -4.22
CA LEU A 25 11.80 14.82 -5.30
C LEU A 25 11.31 14.13 -6.58
N TYR A 26 11.89 12.98 -6.92
CA TYR A 26 11.46 12.17 -8.06
C TYR A 26 9.98 11.79 -7.96
N TRP A 27 9.54 11.23 -6.82
CA TRP A 27 8.13 10.86 -6.62
C TRP A 27 7.18 12.06 -6.64
N LEU A 28 7.60 13.22 -6.13
CA LEU A 28 6.83 14.45 -6.22
C LEU A 28 6.61 14.85 -7.68
N GLU A 29 7.64 14.74 -8.52
CA GLU A 29 7.55 15.06 -9.94
C GLU A 29 6.62 14.08 -10.67
N CYS A 30 6.75 12.78 -10.42
CA CYS A 30 5.82 11.77 -10.93
C CYS A 30 4.37 12.08 -10.53
N TRP A 31 4.14 12.45 -9.27
CA TRP A 31 2.81 12.81 -8.77
C TRP A 31 2.23 14.06 -9.47
N LYS A 32 3.06 15.10 -9.69
CA LYS A 32 2.64 16.30 -10.43
C LYS A 32 2.26 15.96 -11.87
N ILE A 33 3.02 15.08 -12.52
CA ILE A 33 2.75 14.61 -13.89
C ILE A 33 1.42 13.82 -13.92
N ALA A 34 1.23 12.88 -13.00
CA ALA A 34 0.01 12.07 -12.90
C ALA A 34 -1.26 12.89 -12.59
N ARG A 35 -1.10 14.07 -11.97
CA ARG A 35 -2.18 15.03 -11.69
C ARG A 35 -2.52 15.97 -12.83
N LYS A 36 -1.72 16.03 -13.90
CA LYS A 36 -2.12 16.79 -15.08
C LYS A 36 -3.43 16.19 -15.57
N PRO A 37 -4.51 16.98 -15.70
CA PRO A 37 -5.74 16.45 -16.25
C PRO A 37 -5.40 15.92 -17.64
N HIS A 38 -5.55 14.60 -17.82
CA HIS A 38 -5.66 14.05 -19.15
C HIS A 38 -6.79 14.83 -19.81
N ASP A 39 -6.55 15.44 -20.97
CA ASP A 39 -7.60 16.12 -21.74
C ASP A 39 -8.77 15.15 -21.91
N GLN A 40 -9.78 15.31 -21.06
CA GLN A 40 -11.02 14.57 -21.10
C GLN A 40 -12.05 15.55 -21.59
N ASN A 41 -12.49 15.29 -22.81
CA ASN A 41 -13.61 15.95 -23.46
C ASN A 41 -14.76 16.13 -22.45
N PRO A 42 -15.34 17.33 -22.24
CA PRO A 42 -16.21 17.61 -21.09
C PRO A 42 -17.58 16.91 -21.10
N SER A 43 -17.88 16.06 -22.08
CA SER A 43 -19.25 15.67 -22.43
C SER A 43 -19.76 14.34 -21.86
N SER A 44 -19.01 13.63 -20.99
CA SER A 44 -19.47 12.30 -20.53
C SER A 44 -19.21 11.99 -19.04
N ARG A 45 -19.61 12.86 -18.11
CA ARG A 45 -19.61 12.54 -16.66
C ARG A 45 -20.98 12.71 -16.00
N ASN A 46 -21.99 12.03 -16.54
CA ASN A 46 -23.22 11.70 -15.80
C ASN A 46 -23.17 10.25 -15.28
N GLY A 47 -22.07 9.89 -14.63
CA GLY A 47 -21.98 8.68 -13.82
C GLY A 47 -21.72 9.11 -12.39
N ASN A 48 -22.67 8.87 -11.48
CA ASN A 48 -22.44 8.87 -10.04
C ASN A 48 -21.44 7.75 -9.71
N HIS A 49 -20.16 7.96 -10.04
CA HIS A 49 -19.09 7.23 -9.39
C HIS A 49 -18.96 7.87 -8.01
N GLU A 50 -19.70 7.34 -7.03
CA GLU A 50 -19.37 7.54 -5.63
C GLU A 50 -17.88 7.26 -5.49
N ARG A 51 -17.09 8.31 -5.22
CA ARG A 51 -15.69 8.15 -4.90
C ARG A 51 -15.67 7.40 -3.57
N VAL A 52 -15.40 6.10 -3.62
CA VAL A 52 -15.20 5.27 -2.43
C VAL A 52 -13.97 5.85 -1.72
N SER A 53 -14.21 6.71 -0.73
CA SER A 53 -13.19 7.26 0.12
C SER A 53 -12.90 6.25 1.23
N TRP A 54 -11.62 6.10 1.58
CA TRP A 54 -11.22 5.31 2.74
C TRP A 54 -12.02 5.77 3.98
N ALA A 55 -12.57 4.82 4.71
CA ALA A 55 -13.27 5.05 5.97
C ALA A 55 -12.72 4.11 7.05
N PRO A 56 -12.64 4.55 8.32
CA PRO A 56 -12.23 3.67 9.41
C PRO A 56 -13.24 2.51 9.59
N PRO A 57 -12.82 1.39 10.19
CA PRO A 57 -13.71 0.28 10.51
C PRO A 57 -14.71 0.65 11.63
N PRO A 58 -15.83 -0.09 11.76
CA PRO A 58 -16.70 0.03 12.92
C PRO A 58 -15.97 -0.28 14.23
N GLU A 59 -16.52 0.19 15.35
CA GLU A 59 -15.95 -0.08 16.68
C GLU A 59 -15.82 -1.59 16.98
N GLY A 60 -14.72 -1.94 17.64
CA GLY A 60 -14.35 -3.33 17.94
C GLY A 60 -13.84 -4.11 16.73
N ALA A 61 -13.68 -3.50 15.55
CA ALA A 61 -13.01 -4.10 14.40
C ALA A 61 -11.70 -3.35 14.08
N LEU A 62 -10.78 -4.05 13.41
CA LEU A 62 -9.61 -3.45 12.78
C LEU A 62 -9.78 -3.43 11.27
N LYS A 63 -9.16 -2.46 10.60
CA LYS A 63 -9.01 -2.43 9.14
C LYS A 63 -7.57 -2.74 8.78
N CYS A 64 -7.38 -3.71 7.89
CA CYS A 64 -6.09 -4.09 7.34
C CYS A 64 -6.00 -3.65 5.88
N ASN A 65 -5.27 -2.57 5.62
CA ASN A 65 -4.93 -2.16 4.25
C ASN A 65 -3.75 -3.01 3.77
N VAL A 66 -3.88 -3.65 2.62
CA VAL A 66 -2.85 -4.51 2.01
C VAL A 66 -2.52 -3.97 0.62
N ASP A 67 -1.23 -4.02 0.26
CA ASP A 67 -0.71 -3.51 -1.00
C ASP A 67 0.57 -4.29 -1.39
N ALA A 68 0.81 -4.42 -2.70
CA ALA A 68 1.97 -5.08 -3.27
C ALA A 68 2.64 -4.23 -4.37
N ALA A 69 3.96 -4.23 -4.39
CA ALA A 69 4.77 -3.59 -5.41
C ALA A 69 5.65 -4.60 -6.12
N VAL A 70 5.50 -4.68 -7.44
CA VAL A 70 6.36 -5.50 -8.32
C VAL A 70 7.50 -4.65 -8.87
N PHE A 71 8.73 -5.10 -8.61
CA PHE A 71 9.97 -4.54 -9.12
C PHE A 71 10.56 -5.51 -10.14
N SER A 72 10.07 -5.42 -11.39
CA SER A 72 10.39 -6.41 -12.43
C SER A 72 11.87 -6.47 -12.78
N ASN A 73 12.57 -5.34 -12.78
CA ASN A 73 14.01 -5.28 -13.09
C ASN A 73 14.86 -5.98 -12.02
N GLU A 74 14.39 -5.96 -10.78
CA GLU A 74 15.07 -6.55 -9.63
C GLU A 74 14.55 -7.96 -9.29
N HIS A 75 13.52 -8.45 -9.98
CA HIS A 75 12.81 -9.69 -9.68
C HIS A 75 12.36 -9.76 -8.21
N ILE A 76 11.85 -8.65 -7.69
CA ILE A 76 11.39 -8.52 -6.30
C ILE A 76 9.91 -8.17 -6.29
N ILE A 77 9.18 -8.80 -5.39
CA ILE A 77 7.83 -8.43 -5.00
C ILE A 77 7.87 -7.98 -3.54
N ASP A 78 7.61 -6.71 -3.30
CA ASP A 78 7.43 -6.16 -1.95
C ASP A 78 5.94 -6.17 -1.61
N MET A 79 5.64 -6.49 -0.37
CA MET A 79 4.28 -6.58 0.17
C MET A 79 4.20 -5.78 1.46
N GLY A 80 3.08 -5.12 1.67
CA GLY A 80 2.80 -4.33 2.86
C GLY A 80 1.41 -4.60 3.41
N ALA A 81 1.28 -4.56 4.73
CA ALA A 81 -0.02 -4.52 5.39
C ALA A 81 -0.02 -3.54 6.55
N CYS A 82 -1.17 -2.92 6.83
CA CYS A 82 -1.32 -1.89 7.86
C CYS A 82 -2.65 -2.08 8.60
N LEU A 83 -2.59 -2.37 9.90
CA LEU A 83 -3.74 -2.46 10.79
C LEU A 83 -4.06 -1.10 11.41
N ARG A 84 -5.33 -0.72 11.36
CA ARG A 84 -5.89 0.49 11.96
C ARG A 84 -7.13 0.20 12.79
N ASP A 85 -7.33 0.98 13.85
CA ASP A 85 -8.54 0.90 14.67
C ASP A 85 -9.69 1.77 14.12
N SER A 86 -10.81 1.82 14.85
CA SER A 86 -12.01 2.59 14.50
C SER A 86 -11.82 4.11 14.51
N GLN A 87 -10.75 4.62 15.11
CA GLN A 87 -10.34 6.03 15.01
C GLN A 87 -9.40 6.27 13.81
N GLY A 88 -9.11 5.22 13.04
CA GLY A 88 -8.13 5.24 11.96
C GLY A 88 -6.68 5.28 12.44
N ALA A 89 -6.45 5.13 13.74
CA ALA A 89 -5.11 5.16 14.31
C ALA A 89 -4.34 3.91 13.91
N PHE A 90 -3.06 4.09 13.61
CA PHE A 90 -2.16 2.99 13.28
C PHE A 90 -1.95 2.10 14.50
N ILE A 91 -2.18 0.80 14.34
CA ILE A 91 -1.94 -0.21 15.37
C ILE A 91 -0.63 -0.94 15.09
N LYS A 92 -0.53 -1.60 13.93
CA LYS A 92 0.61 -2.44 13.54
C LYS A 92 0.77 -2.48 12.02
N GLY A 93 1.97 -2.85 11.57
CA GLY A 93 2.26 -3.01 10.15
C GLY A 93 3.15 -4.21 9.87
N MET A 94 3.08 -4.67 8.63
CA MET A 94 3.88 -5.74 8.08
C MET A 94 4.57 -5.25 6.81
N SER A 95 5.80 -5.72 6.59
CA SER A 95 6.47 -5.60 5.31
C SER A 95 7.22 -6.89 5.04
N LYS A 96 6.99 -7.46 3.85
CA LYS A 96 7.65 -8.69 3.40
C LYS A 96 8.15 -8.49 1.98
N SER A 97 9.25 -9.14 1.64
CA SER A 97 9.79 -9.16 0.28
C SER A 97 9.97 -10.61 -0.13
N MET A 98 9.72 -10.92 -1.39
CA MET A 98 10.10 -12.19 -1.98
C MET A 98 10.76 -12.00 -3.33
N VAL A 99 11.67 -12.92 -3.66
CA VAL A 99 12.22 -13.00 -5.01
C VAL A 99 11.20 -13.71 -5.89
N GLY A 100 10.86 -13.11 -7.01
CA GLY A 100 9.88 -13.64 -7.93
C GLY A 100 9.42 -12.61 -8.95
N MET A 101 8.69 -13.10 -9.94
CA MET A 101 7.97 -12.27 -10.90
C MET A 101 6.54 -12.74 -10.97
N CYS A 102 5.63 -11.80 -10.92
CA CYS A 102 4.21 -12.01 -11.14
C CYS A 102 3.61 -10.71 -11.68
N ASN A 103 2.38 -10.78 -12.20
CA ASN A 103 1.66 -9.57 -12.55
C ASN A 103 1.16 -8.85 -11.28
N PRO A 104 0.75 -7.57 -11.35
CA PRO A 104 0.28 -6.83 -10.19
C PRO A 104 -0.87 -7.51 -9.43
N THR A 105 -1.84 -8.09 -10.14
CA THR A 105 -2.98 -8.80 -9.52
C THR A 105 -2.55 -10.02 -8.71
N GLU A 106 -1.60 -10.80 -9.24
CA GLU A 106 -0.99 -11.92 -8.51
C GLU A 106 -0.18 -11.43 -7.31
N ALA A 107 0.54 -10.32 -7.43
CA ALA A 107 1.29 -9.72 -6.34
C ALA A 107 0.37 -9.33 -5.18
N GLU A 108 -0.77 -8.71 -5.48
CA GLU A 108 -1.82 -8.36 -4.51
C GLU A 108 -2.40 -9.60 -3.82
N ALA A 109 -2.70 -10.65 -4.59
CA ALA A 109 -3.21 -11.91 -4.03
C ALA A 109 -2.19 -12.58 -3.08
N ILE A 110 -0.91 -12.53 -3.43
CA ILE A 110 0.17 -13.03 -2.57
C ILE A 110 0.29 -12.16 -1.31
N ALA A 111 0.29 -10.83 -1.45
CA ALA A 111 0.33 -9.92 -0.31
C ALA A 111 -0.84 -10.16 0.65
N PHE A 112 -2.04 -10.38 0.11
CA PHE A 112 -3.23 -10.71 0.88
C PHE A 112 -3.07 -12.00 1.70
N ARG A 113 -2.57 -13.07 1.07
CA ARG A 113 -2.32 -14.34 1.76
C ARG A 113 -1.33 -14.19 2.91
N GLU A 114 -0.25 -13.44 2.68
CA GLU A 114 0.75 -13.16 3.71
C GLU A 114 0.16 -12.28 4.83
N ALA A 115 -0.67 -11.29 4.50
CA ALA A 115 -1.37 -10.45 5.46
C ALA A 115 -2.36 -11.26 6.33
N LEU A 116 -3.10 -12.19 5.74
CA LEU A 116 -3.99 -13.10 6.48
C LEU A 116 -3.21 -13.93 7.50
N SER A 117 -2.09 -14.52 7.05
CA SER A 117 -1.23 -15.34 7.92
C SER A 117 -0.65 -14.50 9.06
N TRP A 118 -0.19 -13.29 8.76
CA TRP A 118 0.33 -12.34 9.74
C TRP A 118 -0.72 -11.85 10.74
N VAL A 119 -1.97 -11.60 10.31
CA VAL A 119 -3.08 -11.21 11.18
C VAL A 119 -3.48 -12.37 12.10
N HIS A 120 -3.54 -13.59 11.55
CA HIS A 120 -3.86 -14.80 12.32
C HIS A 120 -2.84 -15.04 13.45
N GLN A 121 -1.54 -14.87 13.17
CA GLN A 121 -0.46 -15.00 14.17
C GLN A 121 -0.55 -13.97 15.31
N GLN A 122 -1.33 -12.90 15.14
CA GLN A 122 -1.56 -11.88 16.17
C GLN A 122 -2.85 -12.08 16.97
N CYS A 123 -3.54 -13.21 16.76
CA CYS A 123 -4.81 -13.55 17.40
C CYS A 123 -5.90 -12.49 17.18
N GLN A 124 -5.87 -11.78 16.04
CA GLN A 124 -6.90 -10.80 15.69
C GLN A 124 -8.03 -11.50 14.93
N THR A 125 -9.26 -11.38 15.44
CA THR A 125 -10.42 -12.15 14.92
C THR A 125 -11.44 -11.30 14.17
N LYS A 126 -11.45 -9.98 14.37
CA LYS A 126 -12.40 -9.06 13.73
C LYS A 126 -11.65 -8.02 12.88
N VAL A 127 -11.21 -8.45 11.70
CA VAL A 127 -10.41 -7.63 10.78
C VAL A 127 -11.10 -7.54 9.42
N ILE A 128 -11.26 -6.31 8.93
CA ILE A 128 -11.76 -5.99 7.59
C ILE A 128 -10.57 -5.71 6.70
N PHE A 129 -10.41 -6.45 5.62
CA PHE A 129 -9.33 -6.24 4.67
C PHE A 129 -9.76 -5.33 3.52
N GLU A 130 -8.84 -4.49 3.07
CA GLU A 130 -9.02 -3.58 1.95
C GLU A 130 -7.79 -3.65 1.06
N LEU A 131 -8.02 -3.88 -0.24
CA LEU A 131 -7.01 -4.00 -1.28
C LEU A 131 -7.37 -3.03 -2.42
N ASP A 132 -6.37 -2.52 -3.12
CA ASP A 132 -6.54 -1.61 -4.26
C ASP A 132 -6.46 -2.32 -5.63
N ALA A 133 -6.36 -3.66 -5.61
CA ALA A 133 -6.46 -4.51 -6.79
C ALA A 133 -7.77 -4.23 -7.57
N ARG A 134 -7.61 -3.88 -8.85
CA ARG A 134 -8.73 -3.61 -9.78
C ARG A 134 -9.13 -4.83 -10.59
#